data_AF-A0A929SF83-F1
#
_entry.id   AF-A0A929SF83-F1
#
_cell.length_a   1.000
_cell.length_b   1.000
_cell.length_c   1.000
_cell.angle_alpha   90.00
_cell.angle_beta   90.00
_cell.angle_gamma   90.00
#
_symmetry.space_group_name_H-M   'P 1'
#
loop_
_entity.id
_entity.type
_entity.pdbx_description
1 polymer ?
#
loop_
_entity_poly.entity_id
_entity_poly.type
_entity_poly.pdbx_seq_one_letter_code
_entity_poly.pdbx_strand_id
1 'polypeptide(L)'
;MIEEEKREGIEETREAIKKEGTKAGKVAKQQEDKEANADTAKEKKKDLSEIFTDLDTLLVKMEGEESLEKSFAIYEKAVSLLKEANSSIDRIEKQVRILDSEKEEA
;
A
#
# COMPACT_ATOMS: atom_id res chain seq x y z
N MET A 1 31.88 36.81 -32.70
CA MET A 1 31.47 36.86 -34.12
C MET A 1 31.38 35.44 -34.62
N ILE A 2 30.26 34.91 -35.06
CA ILE A 2 28.83 35.20 -34.91
C ILE A 2 28.22 33.89 -35.45
N GLU A 3 27.25 33.38 -34.71
CA GLU A 3 26.33 32.34 -35.15
C GLU A 3 25.66 32.76 -36.46
N GLU A 4 25.54 31.87 -37.44
CA GLU A 4 24.39 31.78 -38.36
C GLU A 4 24.72 30.73 -39.45
N GLU A 5 23.68 30.23 -40.13
CA GLU A 5 23.76 29.27 -41.24
C GLU A 5 23.92 27.79 -40.91
N LYS A 6 22.92 27.24 -40.20
CA LYS A 6 22.02 26.22 -40.78
C LYS A 6 21.01 25.72 -39.74
N ARG A 7 20.03 26.57 -39.46
CA ARG A 7 18.71 26.17 -38.94
C ARG A 7 17.69 26.42 -40.05
N GLU A 8 17.55 25.46 -40.96
CA GLU A 8 16.44 25.41 -41.90
C GLU A 8 15.98 23.96 -42.02
N GLY A 9 14.71 23.70 -41.72
CA GLY A 9 14.11 22.37 -41.87
C GLY A 9 13.04 21.97 -40.87
N ILE A 10 12.59 22.85 -39.97
CA ILE A 10 11.38 22.63 -39.17
C ILE A 10 10.34 23.67 -39.57
N GLU A 11 9.79 23.53 -40.77
CA GLU A 11 8.58 24.25 -41.19
C GLU A 11 7.91 23.51 -42.34
N GLU A 12 7.13 22.47 -42.04
CA GLU A 12 6.07 22.06 -42.96
C GLU A 12 4.92 21.38 -42.22
N THR A 13 3.71 21.86 -42.48
CA THR A 13 2.38 21.39 -42.02
C THR A 13 1.84 21.99 -40.72
N ARG A 14 1.50 23.28 -40.81
CA ARG A 14 0.51 23.94 -39.95
C ARG A 14 -0.64 24.43 -40.82
N GLU A 15 -1.72 23.65 -40.99
CA GLU A 15 -3.05 24.24 -41.25
C GLU A 15 -4.20 23.24 -41.10
N ALA A 16 -5.35 23.77 -40.68
CA ALA A 16 -6.68 23.18 -40.63
C ALA A 16 -6.97 22.15 -39.51
N ILE A 17 -7.45 22.62 -38.36
CA ILE A 17 -8.89 22.70 -38.07
C ILE A 17 -9.09 23.44 -36.73
N LYS A 18 -9.59 24.67 -36.85
CA LYS A 18 -10.07 25.57 -35.81
C LYS A 18 -11.59 25.62 -36.02
N LYS A 19 -12.41 25.34 -34.99
CA LYS A 19 -13.61 26.13 -34.61
C LYS A 19 -14.56 25.39 -33.65
N GLU A 20 -14.84 26.10 -32.55
CA GLU A 20 -16.16 26.29 -31.89
C GLU A 20 -16.88 25.04 -31.37
N GLY A 21 -17.36 24.94 -30.12
CA GLY A 21 -17.82 25.94 -29.17
C GLY A 21 -19.20 25.52 -28.64
N THR A 22 -19.30 25.34 -27.32
CA THR A 22 -20.44 25.78 -26.48
C THR A 22 -21.75 24.94 -26.41
N LYS A 23 -22.01 24.47 -25.18
CA LYS A 23 -23.28 24.40 -24.38
C LYS A 23 -24.23 23.19 -24.42
N ALA A 24 -24.43 22.68 -23.19
CA ALA A 24 -25.70 22.46 -22.47
C ALA A 24 -26.57 21.22 -22.78
N GLY A 25 -26.43 20.21 -21.91
CA GLY A 25 -27.49 19.74 -21.01
C GLY A 25 -28.53 18.74 -21.52
N LYS A 26 -28.60 17.55 -20.90
CA LYS A 26 -29.76 17.08 -20.13
C LYS A 26 -29.51 15.75 -19.40
N VAL A 27 -30.23 15.66 -18.28
CA VAL A 27 -30.28 14.67 -17.20
C VAL A 27 -30.85 13.31 -17.64
N ALA A 28 -30.31 12.21 -17.09
CA ALA A 28 -31.09 11.01 -16.81
C ALA A 28 -30.50 10.24 -15.62
N LYS A 29 -31.27 10.28 -14.53
CA LYS A 29 -31.17 9.53 -13.27
C LYS A 29 -31.30 8.03 -13.53
N GLN A 30 -30.44 7.21 -12.94
CA GLN A 30 -30.82 5.89 -12.45
C GLN A 30 -29.91 5.46 -11.31
N GLN A 31 -30.55 4.75 -10.41
CA GLN A 31 -30.32 4.56 -8.99
C GLN A 31 -29.96 3.09 -8.82
N GLU A 32 -28.85 2.78 -8.15
CA GLU A 32 -28.70 1.49 -7.49
C GLU A 32 -27.94 1.71 -6.18
N ASP A 33 -28.72 1.70 -5.10
CA ASP A 33 -28.24 1.40 -3.76
C ASP A 33 -27.58 0.02 -3.80
N LYS A 34 -26.26 -0.02 -3.63
CA LYS A 34 -25.51 -1.24 -3.27
C LYS A 34 -24.78 -0.99 -1.97
N GLU A 35 -25.50 -1.24 -0.88
CA GLU A 35 -24.91 -1.68 0.38
C GLU A 35 -24.17 -2.99 0.12
N ALA A 36 -22.92 -2.88 -0.32
CA ALA A 36 -21.98 -3.98 -0.36
C ALA A 36 -21.27 -4.05 1.00
N ASN A 37 -21.87 -4.80 1.91
CA ASN A 37 -21.20 -5.74 2.81
C ASN A 37 -19.80 -5.30 3.31
N ALA A 38 -19.79 -4.49 4.38
CA ALA A 38 -18.58 -4.11 5.11
C ALA A 38 -18.06 -5.24 6.02
N ASP A 39 -18.03 -6.49 5.54
CA ASP A 39 -17.58 -7.65 6.31
C ASP A 39 -16.58 -8.52 5.53
N THR A 40 -15.78 -7.89 4.65
CA THR A 40 -14.71 -8.55 3.89
C THR A 40 -13.38 -7.80 4.02
N ALA A 41 -12.92 -7.60 5.26
CA ALA A 41 -11.52 -7.30 5.53
C ALA A 41 -11.10 -7.76 6.93
N LYS A 42 -11.43 -9.01 7.32
CA LYS A 42 -10.53 -9.70 8.25
C LYS A 42 -9.27 -9.99 7.46
N GLU A 43 -8.38 -9.00 7.36
CA GLU A 43 -6.99 -9.27 7.02
C GLU A 43 -6.56 -10.44 7.92
N LYS A 44 -6.12 -11.54 7.28
CA LYS A 44 -5.50 -12.64 8.02
C LYS A 44 -4.35 -12.02 8.79
N LYS A 45 -4.54 -11.86 10.10
CA LYS A 45 -3.46 -11.44 10.98
C LYS A 45 -2.37 -12.51 10.87
N LYS A 46 -1.15 -12.08 10.58
CA LYS A 46 0.00 -12.97 10.49
C LYS A 46 0.16 -13.74 11.80
N ASP A 47 0.59 -14.99 11.67
CA ASP A 47 0.97 -15.78 12.82
C ASP A 47 2.31 -15.30 13.38
N LEU A 48 2.55 -15.51 14.67
CA LEU A 48 3.75 -15.04 15.36
C LEU A 48 5.05 -15.53 14.69
N SER A 49 5.06 -16.74 14.15
CA SER A 49 6.21 -17.30 13.42
C SER A 49 6.48 -16.60 12.09
N GLU A 50 5.43 -16.20 11.37
CA GLU A 50 5.56 -15.44 10.12
C GLU A 50 6.13 -14.05 10.40
N ILE A 51 5.69 -13.42 11.50
CA ILE A 51 6.20 -12.12 11.93
C ILE A 51 7.70 -12.19 12.24
N PHE A 52 8.17 -13.23 12.95
CA PHE A 52 9.60 -13.41 13.19
C PHE A 52 10.39 -13.67 11.91
N THR A 53 9.85 -14.47 10.99
CA THR A 53 10.49 -14.71 9.69
C THR A 53 10.66 -13.42 8.89
N ASP A 54 9.65 -12.55 8.92
CA ASP A 54 9.72 -11.23 8.30
C ASP A 54 10.75 -10.32 8.98
N LEU A 55 10.84 -10.34 10.31
CA LEU A 55 11.83 -9.58 11.08
C LEU A 55 13.26 -10.04 10.77
N ASP A 56 13.52 -11.34 10.70
CA ASP A 56 14.83 -11.90 10.32
C ASP A 56 15.21 -11.46 8.89
N THR A 57 14.24 -11.46 7.99
CA THR A 57 14.45 -10.98 6.60
C THR A 57 14.80 -9.49 6.56
N LEU A 58 14.20 -8.67 7.43
CA LEU A 58 14.55 -7.26 7.54
C LEU A 58 15.93 -7.06 8.16
N LEU A 59 16.31 -7.88 9.13
CA LEU A 59 17.62 -7.83 9.76
C LEU A 59 18.73 -8.10 8.73
N VAL A 60 18.59 -9.16 7.94
CA VAL A 60 19.54 -9.49 6.86
C VAL A 60 19.66 -8.36 5.83
N LYS A 61 18.55 -7.68 5.50
CA LYS A 61 18.59 -6.52 4.60
C LYS A 61 19.34 -5.33 5.20
N MET A 62 19.25 -5.15 6.53
CA MET A 62 19.91 -4.05 7.23
C MET A 62 21.42 -4.27 7.39
N GLU A 63 21.91 -5.50 7.26
CA GLU A 63 23.34 -5.83 7.26
C GLU A 63 24.06 -5.44 5.95
N GLY A 64 23.31 -5.07 4.89
CA GLY A 64 23.87 -4.58 3.63
C GLY A 64 24.19 -3.08 3.62
N GLU A 65 24.81 -2.59 2.53
CA GLU A 65 24.96 -1.15 2.26
C GLU A 65 23.65 -0.55 1.75
N GLU A 66 22.66 -0.39 2.64
CA GLU A 66 21.43 0.33 2.33
C GLU A 66 21.60 1.83 2.58
N SER A 67 20.88 2.67 1.82
CA SER A 67 20.87 4.11 2.10
C SER A 67 20.23 4.39 3.46
N LEU A 68 20.50 5.55 4.04
CA LEU A 68 19.92 5.95 5.31
C LEU A 68 18.38 5.99 5.25
N GLU A 69 17.80 6.47 4.15
CA GLU A 69 16.35 6.50 3.92
C GLU A 69 15.75 5.09 3.91
N LYS A 70 16.43 4.14 3.26
CA LYS A 70 16.00 2.74 3.25
C LYS A 70 16.13 2.10 4.63
N SER A 71 17.19 2.43 5.37
CA SER A 71 17.38 1.98 6.75
C SER A 71 16.24 2.45 7.65
N PHE A 72 15.79 3.70 7.50
CA PHE A 72 14.62 4.21 8.21
C PHE A 72 13.33 3.47 7.82
N ALA A 73 13.12 3.19 6.54
CA ALA A 73 11.96 2.43 6.09
C ALA A 73 11.95 0.98 6.63
N ILE A 74 13.11 0.33 6.68
CA ILE A 74 13.28 -0.99 7.29
C ILE A 74 12.95 -0.94 8.78
N TYR A 75 13.47 0.05 9.50
CA TYR A 75 13.19 0.23 10.92
C TYR A 75 11.71 0.46 11.21
N GLU A 76 11.06 1.36 10.46
CA GLU A 76 9.61 1.62 10.60
C GLU A 76 8.80 0.33 10.42
N LYS A 77 9.15 -0.45 9.38
CA LYS A 77 8.50 -1.73 9.13
C LYS A 77 8.75 -2.74 10.25
N ALA A 78 9.96 -2.82 10.78
CA ALA A 78 10.30 -3.68 11.91
C ALA A 78 9.48 -3.31 13.17
N VAL A 79 9.32 -2.01 13.45
CA VAL A 79 8.47 -1.54 14.56
C VAL A 79 7.00 -1.92 14.37
N SER A 80 6.48 -1.86 13.13
CA SER A 80 5.13 -2.34 12.84
C SER A 80 4.97 -3.83 13.14
N LEU A 81 5.91 -4.64 12.64
CA LEU A 81 5.91 -6.09 12.88
C LEU A 81 6.01 -6.43 14.36
N LEU A 82 6.80 -5.70 15.16
CA LEU A 82 6.86 -5.90 16.61
C LEU A 82 5.53 -5.60 17.32
N LYS A 83 4.77 -4.60 16.85
CA LYS A 83 3.42 -4.32 17.38
C LYS A 83 2.43 -5.43 17.02
N GLU A 84 2.55 -5.98 15.81
CA GLU A 84 1.76 -7.13 15.38
C GLU A 84 2.11 -8.37 16.21
N ALA A 85 3.39 -8.60 16.52
CA ALA A 85 3.84 -9.70 17.38
C ALA A 85 3.19 -9.62 18.76
N ASN A 86 3.20 -8.44 19.40
CA ASN A 86 2.52 -8.23 20.68
C ASN A 86 1.03 -8.58 20.61
N SER A 87 0.35 -8.16 19.54
CA SER A 87 -1.06 -8.50 19.33
C SER A 87 -1.28 -10.00 19.12
N SER A 88 -0.32 -10.71 18.54
CA SER A 88 -0.37 -12.17 18.38
C SER A 88 -0.14 -12.89 19.71
N ILE A 89 0.82 -12.42 20.51
CA ILE A 89 1.10 -12.97 21.85
C ILE A 89 -0.14 -12.83 22.74
N ASP A 90 -0.76 -11.66 22.77
CA ASP A 90 -2.00 -11.42 23.54
C ASP A 90 -3.12 -12.41 23.19
N ARG A 91 -3.20 -12.83 21.92
CA ARG A 91 -4.19 -13.82 21.46
C ARG A 91 -3.85 -15.21 21.95
N ILE A 92 -2.58 -15.60 21.84
CA ILE A 92 -2.08 -16.89 22.31
C ILE A 92 -2.30 -17.00 23.83
N GLU A 93 -1.95 -15.97 24.60
CA GLU A 93 -2.18 -15.93 26.05
C GLU A 93 -3.65 -16.14 26.42
N LYS A 94 -4.57 -15.50 25.69
CA LYS A 94 -6.01 -15.70 25.91
C LYS A 94 -6.46 -17.12 25.60
N GLN A 95 -5.95 -17.71 24.51
CA GLN A 95 -6.26 -19.10 24.15
C GLN A 95 -5.75 -20.08 25.20
N VAL A 96 -4.51 -19.89 25.70
CA VAL A 96 -3.94 -20.72 26.76
C VAL A 96 -4.81 -20.67 28.02
N ARG A 97 -5.24 -19.48 28.45
CA ARG A 97 -6.11 -19.35 29.63
C ARG A 97 -7.45 -20.08 29.49
N ILE A 98 -8.04 -20.07 28.30
CA ILE A 98 -9.30 -20.79 28.04
C ILE A 98 -9.07 -22.30 28.19
N LEU A 99 -8.00 -22.83 27.59
CA LEU A 99 -7.64 -24.25 27.69
C LEU A 99 -7.39 -24.69 29.14
N ASP A 100 -6.74 -23.84 29.94
CA ASP A 100 -6.54 -24.11 31.36
C ASP A 100 -7.86 -24.12 32.14
N SER A 101 -8.77 -23.20 31.84
CA SER A 101 -10.09 -23.11 32.50
C SER A 101 -10.98 -24.31 32.17
N GLU A 102 -11.01 -24.75 30.91
CA GLU A 102 -11.79 -25.92 30.47
C GLU A 102 -11.30 -27.22 31.12
N LYS A 103 -10.02 -27.29 31.50
CA LYS A 103 -9.43 -28.46 32.16
C LYS A 103 -9.75 -28.55 33.64
N GLU A 104 -10.03 -27.43 34.32
CA GLU A 104 -10.44 -27.42 35.73
C GLU A 104 -11.92 -27.74 35.93
N GLU A 105 -12.74 -27.56 34.88
CA GLU A 105 -14.20 -27.84 34.91
C GLU A 105 -14.58 -29.27 34.48
N ALA A 106 -13.60 -30.09 34.06
CA ALA A 106 -13.77 -31.47 33.58
C ALA A 106 -13.23 -32.51 34.56
#